data_AF-A0A523Z731-F1
#
_entry.id   AF-A0A523Z731-F1
#
_cell.length_a   1.000
_cell.length_b   1.000
_cell.length_c   1.000
_cell.angle_alpha   90.00
_cell.angle_beta   90.00
_cell.angle_gamma   90.00
#
_symmetry.space_group_name_H-M   'P 1'
#
loop_
_entity.id
_entity.type
_entity.pdbx_description
1 polymer ?
#
loop_
_entity_poly.entity_id
_entity_poly.type
_entity_poly.pdbx_seq_one_letter_code
_entity_poly.pdbx_strand_id
1 'polypeptide(L)' 'MKVKRYILLSLVVIAVLALGACAPAEEEWVVTVAVENQYLPFNYLNGQTGEPEGWDYDVWEEIC' A
#
# COMPACT_ATOMS: atom_id res chain seq x y z
N MET A 1 -5.70 -27.36 -34.99
CA MET A 1 -6.57 -27.06 -33.82
C MET A 1 -5.80 -26.53 -32.61
N LYS A 2 -4.64 -27.09 -32.23
CA LYS A 2 -3.85 -26.63 -31.06
C LYS A 2 -3.28 -25.19 -31.21
N VAL A 3 -2.68 -24.86 -32.36
CA VAL A 3 -2.12 -23.51 -32.63
C VAL A 3 -3.18 -22.40 -32.53
N LYS A 4 -4.35 -22.61 -33.13
CA LYS A 4 -5.48 -21.66 -33.06
C LYS A 4 -5.98 -21.45 -31.62
N ARG A 5 -5.91 -22.50 -30.79
CA ARG A 5 -6.26 -22.44 -29.36
C ARG A 5 -5.23 -21.64 -28.55
N TYR A 6 -3.93 -21.81 -28.83
CA TYR A 6 -2.89 -21.00 -28.18
C TYR A 6 -2.97 -19.53 -28.59
N ILE A 7 -3.20 -19.23 -29.86
CA ILE A 7 -3.39 -17.84 -30.33
C ILE A 7 -4.58 -17.20 -29.62
N LEU A 8 -5.70 -17.92 -29.52
CA LEU A 8 -6.89 -17.42 -28.81
C LEU A 8 -6.60 -17.17 -27.32
N LEU A 9 -5.91 -18.09 -26.64
CA LEU A 9 -5.53 -17.93 -25.24
C LEU A 9 -4.60 -16.74 -25.04
N SER A 10 -3.59 -16.57 -25.90
CA SER A 10 -2.68 -15.43 -25.84
C SER A 10 -3.42 -14.11 -26.02
N LEU A 11 -4.37 -14.03 -26.96
CA LEU A 11 -5.20 -12.83 -27.17
C LEU A 11 -6.06 -12.51 -25.94
N VAL A 12 -6.65 -13.53 -25.30
CA VAL A 12 -7.43 -13.35 -24.07
C VAL A 12 -6.55 -12.81 -22.93
N VAL A 13 -5.36 -13.38 -22.74
CA VAL A 13 -4.41 -12.91 -21.70
C VAL A 13 -3.99 -11.46 -21.94
N ILE A 14 -3.66 -11.11 -23.18
CA ILE A 14 -3.28 -9.73 -23.55
C ILE A 14 -4.45 -8.77 -23.30
N ALA A 15 -5.67 -9.15 -23.67
CA ALA A 15 -6.85 -8.32 -23.45
C ALA A 15 -7.11 -8.09 -21.95
N VAL A 16 -7.00 -9.13 -21.11
CA VAL A 16 -7.17 -9.01 -19.65
C VAL A 16 -6.12 -8.10 -19.03
N LEU A 17 -4.85 -8.22 -19.43
CA LEU A 17 -3.77 -7.36 -18.94
C LEU A 17 -3.99 -5.90 -19.35
N ALA A 18 -4.39 -5.65 -20.60
CA ALA A 18 -4.69 -4.31 -21.10
C ALA A 18 -5.89 -3.68 -20.38
N LEU A 19 -6.93 -4.47 -20.09
CA LEU A 19 -8.11 -4.02 -19.36
C LEU A 19 -7.79 -3.71 -17.89
N GLY A 20 -6.95 -4.52 -17.23
CA GLY A 20 -6.53 -4.30 -15.84
C GLY A 20 -5.62 -3.08 -15.66
N ALA A 21 -4.79 -2.76 -16.65
CA ALA A 21 -3.88 -1.61 -16.59
C ALA A 21 -4.58 -0.25 -16.70
N CYS A 22 -5.82 -0.21 -17.20
CA CYS A 22 -6.62 1.02 -17.29
C CYS A 22 -7.66 1.14 -16.16
N ALA A 23 -7.60 0.27 -15.14
CA ALA A 23 -8.39 0.50 -13.93
C ALA A 23 -7.95 1.83 -13.28
N PRO A 24 -8.91 2.67 -12.82
CA PRO A 24 -8.55 3.84 -12.04
C PRO A 24 -7.74 3.39 -10.82
N ALA A 25 -6.71 4.15 -10.45
CA ALA A 25 -6.03 3.93 -9.18
C ALA A 25 -7.08 3.99 -8.06
N GLU A 26 -7.04 3.04 -7.13
CA GLU A 26 -7.94 3.08 -5.98
C GLU A 26 -7.62 4.34 -5.16
N GLU A 27 -8.64 5.02 -4.65
CA GLU A 27 -8.45 6.16 -3.77
C GLU A 27 -7.94 5.64 -2.42
N GLU A 28 -6.63 5.72 -2.22
CA GLU A 28 -6.01 5.49 -0.91
C GLU A 28 -6.36 6.66 0.02
N TRP A 29 -6.94 6.33 1.17
CA TRP A 29 -7.30 7.33 2.19
C TRP A 29 -6.05 7.66 3.00
N VAL A 30 -5.59 8.91 2.91
CA VAL A 30 -4.44 9.38 3.70
C VAL A 30 -4.93 10.04 4.98
N VAL A 31 -4.51 9.50 6.12
CA VAL A 31 -4.73 10.10 7.44
C VAL A 31 -3.45 10.80 7.89
N THR A 32 -3.51 12.12 8.07
CA THR A 32 -2.38 12.91 8.58
C THR A 32 -2.60 13.23 10.05
N VAL A 33 -1.70 12.76 10.91
CA VAL A 33 -1.77 12.96 12.37
C VAL A 33 -0.62 13.86 12.82
N ALA A 34 -0.95 14.90 13.58
CA ALA A 34 0.05 15.75 14.22
C ALA A 34 0.44 15.17 15.58
N VAL A 35 1.75 15.04 15.83
CA VAL A 35 2.32 14.55 17.09
C VAL A 35 3.51 15.40 17.52
N GLU A 36 3.81 15.40 18.82
CA GLU A 36 4.90 16.19 19.40
C GLU A 36 6.28 15.53 19.24
N ASN A 37 6.34 14.19 19.18
CA ASN A 37 7.56 13.40 19.06
C ASN A 37 8.53 13.51 20.26
N GLN A 38 8.01 13.84 21.45
CA GLN A 38 8.82 14.00 22.65
C GLN A 38 8.18 13.40 23.92
N TYR A 39 7.13 12.60 23.77
CA TYR A 39 6.33 12.12 24.90
C TYR A 39 6.40 10.60 25.02
N LEU A 40 7.42 10.09 25.72
CA LEU A 40 7.53 8.66 26.02
C LEU A 40 6.44 8.20 27.02
N PRO A 41 5.88 6.99 26.85
CA PRO A 41 6.14 6.00 25.80
C PRO A 41 5.19 6.10 24.60
N PHE A 42 4.52 7.24 24.40
CA PHE A 42 3.40 7.38 23.47
C PHE A 42 3.85 7.77 22.06
N ASN A 43 4.53 8.92 21.90
CA ASN A 43 5.08 9.34 20.61
C ASN A 43 6.46 9.98 20.83
N TYR A 44 7.52 9.36 20.33
CA TYR A 44 8.88 9.86 20.46
C TYR A 44 9.74 9.47 19.25
N LEU A 45 10.81 10.22 19.02
CA LEU A 45 11.88 9.78 18.11
C LEU A 45 12.91 8.96 18.89
N ASN A 46 13.20 7.75 18.42
CA ASN A 46 14.26 6.95 19.00
C ASN A 46 15.62 7.61 18.73
N GLY A 47 16.37 7.91 19.79
CA GLY A 47 17.65 8.62 19.69
C GLY A 47 18.78 7.86 18.97
N GLN A 48 18.63 6.55 18.73
CA GLN A 48 19.60 5.73 18.01
C GLN A 48 19.25 5.58 16.53
N THR A 49 17.97 5.34 16.21
CA THR A 49 17.52 5.07 14.83
C THR A 49 17.03 6.33 14.13
N GLY A 50 16.55 7.33 14.89
CA GLY A 50 15.84 8.50 14.37
C GLY A 50 14.40 8.21 13.94
N GLU A 51 13.93 6.99 14.14
CA GLU A 51 12.59 6.57 13.74
C GLU A 51 11.54 6.95 14.79
N PRO A 52 10.30 7.25 14.36
CA PRO A 52 9.16 7.40 15.26
C PRO A 52 8.82 6.05 15.92
N GLU A 53 8.67 6.07 17.25
CA GLU A 53 8.28 4.91 18.04
C GLU A 53 7.29 5.30 19.14
N GLY A 54 6.57 4.30 19.66
CA GLY A 54 5.68 4.45 20.81
C GLY A 54 4.25 4.03 20.50
N TRP A 55 3.45 3.92 21.57
CA TRP A 55 2.09 3.38 21.50
C TRP A 55 1.18 4.13 20.50
N ASP A 56 1.34 5.45 20.34
CA ASP A 56 0.51 6.21 19.41
C ASP A 56 0.77 5.77 17.95
N TYR A 57 2.03 5.51 17.59
CA TYR A 57 2.40 5.05 16.26
C TYR A 57 1.87 3.64 16.00
N ASP A 58 2.06 2.72 16.96
CA ASP A 58 1.55 1.35 16.88
C ASP A 58 0.02 1.36 16.68
N VAL A 59 -0.70 2.23 17.39
CA VAL A 59 -2.16 2.34 17.28
C VAL A 59 -2.61 2.86 15.92
N TRP A 60 -1.92 3.83 15.33
CA TRP A 60 -2.28 4.32 14.00
C TRP A 60 -2.05 3.26 12.92
N GLU A 61 -1.00 2.45 13.05
CA GLU A 61 -0.78 1.29 12.16
C GLU A 61 -1.87 0.22 12.30
N GLU A 62 -2.44 0.03 13.49
CA GLU A 62 -3.54 -0.92 13.71
C GLU A 62 -4.92 -0.37 13.27
N ILE A 63 -5.07 0.95 13.17
CA ILE A 63 -6.33 1.60 12.77
C ILE A 63 -6.47 1.69 11.24
N CYS A 64 -5.37 1.83 10.50
CA CYS A 64 -5.34 2.12 9.06
C CYS A 64 -4.86 0.91 8.24
#